data_AF-A0A436BSA8-F1
#
_entry.id   AF-A0A436BSA8-F1
#
_cell.length_a   1.000
_cell.length_b   1.000
_cell.length_c   1.000
_cell.angle_alpha   90.00
_cell.angle_beta   90.00
_cell.angle_gamma   90.00
#
_symmetry.space_group_name_H-M   'P 1'
#
loop_
_entity.id
_entity.type
_entity.pdbx_description
1 polymer ?
#
loop_
_entity_poly.entity_id
_entity_poly.type
_entity_poly.pdbx_seq_one_letter_code
_entity_poly.pdbx_strand_id
1 'polypeptide(L)'
;MLPAQGPTCQESILPRIKLTERTIEKLLAPDPSGKQVLHWDADLKGFGVLCSGVTSTKTFIAQRTLPDGKTRRVTVAAVNEMALSKAREEAADMLVDLRKGKDPKARSMTLQGALDAYLKKYDAKLSANTVSNYKDKVENHL
;
A
#
# COMPACT_ATOMS: atom_id res chain seq x y z
N MET A 1 31.99 2.54 -25.20
CA MET A 1 30.58 2.11 -25.11
C MET A 1 30.38 1.56 -23.70
N LEU A 2 29.88 2.39 -22.77
CA LEU A 2 29.68 2.03 -21.36
C LEU A 2 28.20 1.71 -21.14
N PRO A 3 27.83 0.58 -20.53
CA PRO A 3 26.43 0.29 -20.23
C PRO A 3 25.93 1.21 -19.09
N ALA A 4 24.74 1.78 -19.30
CA ALA A 4 24.04 2.64 -18.37
C ALA A 4 23.72 1.89 -17.07
N GLN A 5 24.39 2.27 -15.99
CA GLN A 5 24.00 1.87 -14.64
C GLN A 5 22.75 2.68 -14.26
N GLY A 6 21.57 2.09 -14.44
CA GLY A 6 20.35 2.58 -13.78
C GLY A 6 20.50 2.47 -12.26
N PRO A 7 19.79 3.30 -11.46
CA PRO A 7 19.96 3.28 -10.02
C PRO A 7 19.52 1.92 -9.48
N THR A 8 20.49 1.08 -9.14
CA THR A 8 20.25 -0.14 -8.37
C THR A 8 19.65 0.31 -7.05
N CYS A 9 18.36 0.02 -6.89
CA CYS A 9 17.62 0.22 -5.66
C CYS A 9 18.47 -0.32 -4.52
N GLN A 10 19.00 0.57 -3.68
CA GLN A 10 19.76 0.19 -2.52
C GLN A 10 18.81 -0.64 -1.65
N GLU A 11 19.00 -1.95 -1.65
CA GLU A 11 18.43 -2.85 -0.66
C GLU A 11 19.05 -2.43 0.68
N SER A 12 18.46 -1.42 1.30
CA SER A 12 18.83 -0.95 2.62
C SER A 12 18.79 -2.17 3.53
N ILE A 13 19.96 -2.60 4.02
CA ILE A 13 20.10 -3.66 5.02
C ILE A 13 19.56 -3.07 6.33
N LEU A 14 18.25 -2.92 6.41
CA LEU A 14 17.57 -2.58 7.65
C LEU A 14 17.64 -3.85 8.53
N PRO A 15 17.98 -3.71 9.82
CA PRO A 15 18.12 -4.84 10.71
C PRO A 15 16.81 -5.63 10.76
N ARG A 16 16.88 -6.91 10.40
CA ARG A 16 15.75 -7.85 10.50
C ARG A 16 15.65 -8.28 11.95
N ILE A 17 14.55 -7.92 12.60
CA ILE A 17 14.30 -8.22 14.01
C ILE A 17 13.16 -9.23 14.04
N LYS A 18 13.22 -10.21 14.94
CA LYS A 18 12.04 -11.04 15.24
C LYS A 18 11.00 -10.16 15.92
N LEU A 19 9.94 -9.83 15.20
CA LEU A 19 8.85 -9.07 15.77
C LEU A 19 8.04 -10.02 16.66
N THR A 20 7.99 -9.68 17.94
CA THR A 20 7.08 -10.26 18.93
C THR A 20 6.24 -9.13 19.51
N GLU A 21 5.09 -9.43 20.10
CA GLU A 21 4.24 -8.40 20.73
C GLU A 21 5.04 -7.57 21.75
N ARG A 22 5.89 -8.23 22.55
CA ARG A 22 6.82 -7.57 23.48
C ARG A 22 7.85 -6.70 22.77
N THR A 23 8.38 -7.14 21.63
CA THR A 23 9.30 -6.34 20.83
C THR A 23 8.59 -5.08 20.36
N ILE A 24 7.36 -5.22 19.84
CA ILE A 24 6.57 -4.13 19.28
C ILE A 24 6.21 -3.12 20.36
N GLU A 25 5.79 -3.55 21.55
CA GLU A 25 5.54 -2.67 22.70
C GLU A 25 6.78 -1.86 23.06
N LYS A 26 7.95 -2.49 23.11
CA LYS A 26 9.24 -1.87 23.42
C LYS A 26 9.76 -0.91 22.36
N LEU A 27 9.25 -0.98 21.12
CA LEU A 27 9.64 -0.01 20.08
C LEU A 27 9.21 1.39 20.51
N LEU A 28 10.14 2.33 20.49
CA LEU A 28 9.84 3.72 20.78
C LEU A 28 9.09 4.33 19.59
N ALA A 29 7.87 4.78 19.85
CA ALA A 29 7.10 5.65 18.97
C ALA A 29 6.58 6.80 19.84
N PRO A 30 6.90 8.07 19.53
CA PRO A 30 7.67 8.57 18.39
C PRO A 30 9.17 8.25 18.48
N ASP A 31 9.81 8.02 17.33
CA ASP A 31 11.26 7.91 17.26
C ASP A 31 11.91 9.27 17.59
N PRO A 32 12.97 9.34 18.42
CA PRO A 32 13.62 10.58 18.80
C PRO A 32 14.22 11.37 17.62
N SER A 33 14.38 10.76 16.45
CA SER A 33 14.82 11.43 15.22
C SER A 33 13.70 12.20 14.51
N GLY A 34 12.43 12.02 14.90
CA GLY A 34 11.28 12.63 14.23
C GLY A 34 10.96 12.00 12.86
N LYS A 35 11.62 10.90 12.49
CA LYS A 35 11.49 10.21 11.21
C LYS A 35 10.72 8.90 11.36
N GLN A 36 10.07 8.47 10.28
CA GLN A 36 9.44 7.15 10.24
C GLN A 36 10.51 6.07 10.20
N VAL A 37 10.51 5.19 11.20
CA VAL A 37 11.43 4.06 11.29
C VAL A 37 10.70 2.78 10.91
N LEU A 38 11.35 1.95 10.11
CA LEU A 38 10.79 0.71 9.61
C LEU A 38 11.57 -0.49 10.15
N HIS A 39 10.86 -1.35 10.87
CA HIS A 39 11.39 -2.61 11.39
C HIS A 39 10.81 -3.78 10.62
N TRP A 40 11.66 -4.54 9.94
CA TRP A 40 11.24 -5.73 9.20
C TRP A 40 11.25 -6.95 10.11
N ASP A 41 10.24 -7.81 9.91
CA ASP A 41 10.18 -9.10 10.54
C ASP A 41 11.24 -10.05 9.97
N ALA A 42 11.80 -10.90 10.82
CA ALA A 42 12.71 -11.94 10.40
C ALA A 42 11.98 -13.18 9.86
N ASP A 43 10.77 -13.48 10.37
CA ASP A 43 10.04 -14.69 10.00
C ASP A 43 9.32 -14.51 8.65
N LEU A 44 8.66 -13.37 8.43
CA LEU A 44 7.93 -13.09 7.19
C LEU A 44 8.64 -12.00 6.36
N LYS A 45 9.24 -12.41 5.24
CA LYS A 45 9.90 -11.50 4.29
C LYS A 45 8.88 -10.54 3.68
N GLY A 46 9.12 -9.24 3.86
CA GLY A 46 8.25 -8.19 3.35
C GLY A 46 7.15 -7.78 4.33
N PHE A 47 7.10 -8.33 5.56
CA PHE A 47 6.25 -7.82 6.63
C PHE A 47 7.08 -7.02 7.62
N GLY A 48 6.55 -5.90 8.09
CA GLY A 48 7.23 -5.05 9.06
C GLY A 48 6.30 -4.11 9.81
N VAL A 49 6.86 -3.44 10.80
CA VAL A 49 6.19 -2.40 11.59
C VAL A 49 6.81 -1.06 11.28
N LEU A 50 5.98 -0.14 10.83
CA LEU A 50 6.29 1.26 10.67
C LEU A 50 5.98 1.99 11.98
N CYS A 51 7.01 2.55 12.61
CA CYS A 51 6.87 3.46 13.74
C CYS A 51 6.79 4.89 13.21
N SER A 52 5.74 5.63 13.57
CA SER A 52 5.63 7.04 13.21
C SER A 52 6.69 7.87 13.95
N GLY A 53 7.29 8.84 13.27
CA GLY A 53 8.25 9.77 13.87
C GLY A 53 7.59 10.95 14.61
N VAL A 54 6.30 11.19 14.35
CA VAL A 54 5.56 12.35 14.89
C VAL A 54 4.54 11.92 15.94
N THR A 55 4.07 10.68 15.86
CA THR A 55 2.99 10.14 16.70
C THR A 55 3.44 8.83 17.32
N SER A 56 2.86 8.43 18.44
CA SER A 56 3.06 7.10 19.05
C SER A 56 2.41 5.95 18.26
N THR A 57 1.86 6.23 17.08
CA THR A 57 1.21 5.24 16.22
C THR A 57 2.23 4.31 15.59
N LYS A 58 1.92 3.01 15.69
CA LYS A 58 2.64 1.93 15.02
C LYS A 58 1.69 1.28 14.02
N THR A 59 2.21 0.94 12.85
CA THR A 59 1.40 0.42 11.74
C THR A 59 2.08 -0.78 11.12
N PHE A 60 1.35 -1.87 10.97
CA PHE A 60 1.79 -3.03 10.22
C PHE A 60 1.77 -2.73 8.73
N ILE A 61 2.87 -3.06 8.06
CA ILE A 61 3.01 -2.88 6.63
C ILE A 61 3.47 -4.17 5.96
N ALA A 62 3.01 -4.35 4.73
CA ALA A 62 3.48 -5.37 3.82
C ALA A 62 4.10 -4.69 2.59
N GLN A 63 5.31 -5.09 2.23
CA GLN A 63 6.02 -4.59 1.07
C GLN A 63 6.56 -5.76 0.26
N ARG A 64 6.36 -5.70 -1.05
CA ARG A 64 6.90 -6.69 -1.97
C ARG A 64 7.26 -6.05 -3.30
N THR A 65 8.32 -6.58 -3.89
CA THR A 65 8.67 -6.32 -5.29
C THR A 65 7.80 -7.22 -6.16
N LEU A 66 6.96 -6.60 -6.98
CA LEU A 66 6.18 -7.29 -7.99
C LEU A 66 7.10 -7.85 -9.10
N PRO A 67 6.67 -8.89 -9.85
CA PRO A 67 7.43 -9.39 -11.00
C PRO A 67 7.74 -8.30 -12.04
N ASP A 68 6.94 -7.22 -12.07
CA ASP A 68 7.15 -6.04 -12.92
C ASP A 68 8.31 -5.13 -12.44
N GLY A 69 9.07 -5.54 -11.42
CA GLY A 69 10.18 -4.77 -10.84
C GLY A 69 9.75 -3.59 -9.97
N LYS A 70 8.44 -3.35 -9.80
CA LYS A 70 7.91 -2.27 -8.97
C LYS A 70 7.73 -2.72 -7.52
N THR A 71 8.33 -1.98 -6.60
CA THR A 71 8.13 -2.18 -5.16
C THR A 71 6.81 -1.55 -4.72
N ARG A 72 5.87 -2.36 -4.25
CA ARG A 72 4.59 -1.91 -3.70
C ARG A 72 4.57 -2.09 -2.20
N ARG A 73 4.10 -1.04 -1.51
CA ARG A 73 3.88 -1.01 -0.07
C ARG A 73 2.40 -0.83 0.22
N VAL A 74 1.86 -1.74 1.02
CA VAL A 74 0.47 -1.80 1.48
C VAL A 74 0.48 -1.71 3.01
N THR A 75 -0.49 -0.97 3.53
CA THR A 75 -0.74 -0.88 4.98
C THR A 75 -1.70 -2.00 5.34
N VAL A 76 -1.33 -2.83 6.32
CA VAL A 76 -2.16 -3.95 6.78
C VAL A 76 -3.16 -3.43 7.81
N ALA A 77 -2.67 -2.99 8.98
CA ALA A 77 -3.49 -2.46 10.07
C ALA A 77 -2.65 -1.60 11.04
N ALA A 78 -3.31 -0.82 11.89
CA ALA A 78 -2.63 -0.21 13.04
C ALA A 78 -2.37 -1.27 14.14
N VAL A 79 -1.26 -1.13 14.87
CA VAL A 79 -0.92 -2.04 15.99
C VAL A 79 -2.00 -2.03 17.08
N ASN A 80 -2.69 -0.92 17.26
CA ASN A 80 -3.77 -0.80 18.24
C ASN A 80 -5.06 -1.53 17.81
N GLU A 81 -5.22 -1.82 16.52
CA GLU A 81 -6.43 -2.41 15.96
C GLU A 81 -6.32 -3.94 15.80
N MET A 82 -5.10 -4.46 15.70
CA MET A 82 -4.87 -5.86 15.36
C MET A 82 -3.70 -6.47 16.11
N ALA A 83 -3.87 -7.70 16.61
CA ALA A 83 -2.78 -8.47 17.20
C ALA A 83 -1.76 -8.91 16.14
N LEU A 84 -0.51 -9.13 16.56
CA LEU A 84 0.59 -9.50 15.65
C LEU A 84 0.31 -10.80 14.88
N SER A 85 -0.30 -11.80 15.52
CA SER A 85 -0.63 -13.07 14.88
C SER A 85 -1.58 -12.90 13.69
N LYS A 86 -2.69 -12.19 13.91
CA LYS A 86 -3.66 -11.84 12.86
C LYS A 86 -3.03 -10.96 11.78
N ALA A 87 -2.25 -9.96 12.18
CA ALA A 87 -1.57 -9.09 11.23
C ALA A 87 -0.58 -9.86 10.32
N ARG A 88 0.05 -10.91 10.84
CA ARG A 88 0.93 -11.79 10.07
C ARG A 88 0.17 -12.64 9.06
N GLU A 89 -0.98 -13.19 9.45
CA GLU A 89 -1.87 -13.94 8.55
C GLU A 89 -2.39 -13.04 7.42
N GLU A 90 -2.96 -11.88 7.77
CA GLU A 90 -3.45 -10.91 6.77
C GLU A 90 -2.33 -10.39 5.87
N ALA A 91 -1.14 -10.13 6.42
CA ALA A 91 0.01 -9.75 5.61
C ALA A 91 0.40 -10.86 4.62
N ALA A 92 0.36 -12.13 5.03
CA ALA A 92 0.65 -13.25 4.14
C ALA A 92 -0.35 -13.30 2.98
N ASP A 93 -1.64 -13.13 3.28
CA ASP A 93 -2.70 -13.10 2.27
C ASP A 93 -2.53 -11.92 1.30
N MET A 94 -2.28 -10.72 1.82
CA MET A 94 -2.01 -9.53 0.99
C MET A 94 -0.76 -9.71 0.11
N LEU A 95 0.28 -10.37 0.61
CA LEU A 95 1.48 -10.67 -0.18
C LEU A 95 1.21 -11.70 -1.28
N VAL A 96 0.30 -12.64 -1.05
CA VAL A 96 -0.18 -13.59 -2.07
C VAL A 96 -1.03 -12.86 -3.11
N ASP A 97 -1.91 -11.95 -2.71
CA ASP A 97 -2.73 -11.16 -3.62
C ASP A 97 -1.88 -10.22 -4.48
N LEU A 98 -0.88 -9.58 -3.89
CA LEU A 98 0.14 -8.83 -4.63
C LEU A 98 0.87 -9.72 -5.63
N ARG A 99 1.21 -10.96 -5.27
CA ARG A 99 1.82 -11.93 -6.20
C ARG A 99 0.89 -12.31 -7.34
N LYS A 100 -0.42 -12.37 -7.10
CA LYS A 100 -1.46 -12.60 -8.11
C LYS A 100 -1.78 -11.37 -8.95
N GLY A 101 -1.11 -10.24 -8.71
CA GLY A 101 -1.33 -8.98 -9.44
C GLY A 101 -2.57 -8.20 -8.98
N LYS A 102 -3.23 -8.61 -7.89
CA LYS A 102 -4.30 -7.84 -7.26
C LYS A 102 -3.67 -6.75 -6.39
N ASP A 103 -3.22 -5.67 -7.02
CA ASP A 103 -2.68 -4.51 -6.31
C ASP A 103 -3.83 -3.66 -5.74
N PRO A 104 -3.97 -3.52 -4.40
CA PRO A 104 -5.03 -2.69 -3.80
C PRO A 104 -4.85 -1.19 -4.10
N LYS A 105 -3.66 -0.77 -4.56
CA LYS A 105 -3.40 0.58 -5.08
C LYS A 105 -3.57 0.69 -6.58
N ALA A 106 -3.69 -0.40 -7.31
CA ALA A 106 -4.14 -0.36 -8.70
C ALA A 106 -5.63 -0.08 -8.70
N ARG A 107 -6.00 1.19 -8.44
CA ARG A 107 -7.26 1.75 -8.93
C ARG A 107 -7.15 1.80 -10.45
N SER A 108 -7.23 0.65 -11.10
CA SER A 108 -7.56 0.57 -12.52
C SER A 108 -9.06 0.82 -12.64
N MET A 109 -9.52 2.00 -12.21
CA MET A 109 -10.81 2.44 -12.68
C MET A 109 -10.65 2.63 -14.19
N THR A 110 -11.38 1.84 -14.97
CA THR A 110 -11.52 2.10 -16.39
C THR A 110 -12.14 3.48 -16.54
N LEU A 111 -11.91 4.14 -17.68
CA LEU A 111 -12.52 5.45 -17.95
C LEU A 111 -14.05 5.37 -17.79
N GLN A 112 -14.65 4.25 -18.21
CA GLN A 112 -16.05 3.91 -17.99
C GLN A 112 -16.42 3.80 -16.50
N GLY A 113 -15.65 3.04 -15.70
CA GLY A 113 -15.93 2.90 -14.27
C GLY A 113 -15.81 4.22 -13.50
N ALA A 114 -14.93 5.13 -13.94
CA ALA A 114 -14.83 6.47 -13.40
C ALA A 114 -16.05 7.34 -13.75
N LEU A 115 -16.54 7.23 -15.00
CA LEU A 115 -17.74 7.92 -15.46
C LEU A 115 -18.98 7.45 -14.67
N ASP A 116 -19.17 6.15 -14.51
CA ASP A 116 -20.32 5.60 -13.79
C ASP A 116 -20.34 6.04 -12.32
N ALA A 117 -19.17 6.03 -11.65
CA ALA A 117 -19.04 6.53 -10.30
C ALA A 117 -19.37 8.04 -10.19
N TYR A 118 -18.97 8.82 -11.21
CA TYR A 118 -19.29 10.24 -11.29
C TYR A 118 -20.79 10.46 -11.48
N LEU A 119 -21.41 9.81 -12.45
CA LEU A 119 -22.85 9.92 -12.72
C LEU A 119 -23.69 9.50 -11.51
N LYS A 120 -23.31 8.41 -10.83
CA LYS A 120 -24.01 7.97 -9.60
C LYS A 120 -23.93 8.98 -8.46
N LYS A 121 -22.84 9.75 -8.36
CA LYS A 121 -22.68 10.79 -7.34
C LYS A 121 -23.48 12.06 -7.65
N TYR A 122 -23.70 12.37 -8.94
CA TYR A 122 -24.29 13.63 -9.40
C TYR A 122 -25.65 13.48 -10.10
N ASP A 123 -26.24 12.28 -10.12
CA ASP A 123 -27.58 11.92 -10.61
C ASP A 123 -28.61 13.04 -10.41
N ALA A 124 -28.80 13.48 -9.16
CA ALA A 124 -29.83 14.44 -8.80
C ALA A 124 -29.58 15.89 -9.29
N LYS A 125 -28.37 16.20 -9.79
CA LYS A 125 -27.96 17.54 -10.20
C LYS A 125 -27.73 17.67 -11.71
N LEU A 126 -27.71 16.56 -12.44
CA LEU A 126 -27.33 16.55 -13.84
C LEU A 126 -28.55 16.40 -14.73
N SER A 127 -28.63 17.24 -15.76
CA SER A 127 -29.68 17.09 -16.77
C SER A 127 -29.41 15.84 -17.63
N ALA A 128 -30.48 15.21 -18.12
CA ALA A 128 -30.39 14.03 -18.98
C ALA A 128 -29.48 14.25 -20.21
N ASN A 129 -29.46 15.48 -20.73
CA ASN A 129 -28.66 15.84 -21.89
C ASN A 129 -27.15 15.86 -21.57
N THR A 130 -26.79 16.32 -20.38
CA THR A 130 -25.40 16.32 -19.89
C THR A 130 -24.90 14.90 -19.64
N VAL A 131 -25.76 14.04 -19.09
CA VAL A 131 -25.44 12.61 -18.90
C VAL A 131 -25.13 11.94 -20.23
N SER A 132 -25.97 12.16 -21.25
CA SER A 132 -25.75 11.60 -22.59
C SER A 132 -24.43 12.10 -23.19
N ASN A 133 -24.19 13.41 -23.16
CA ASN A 133 -22.95 13.99 -23.72
C ASN A 133 -21.68 13.40 -23.08
N TYR A 134 -21.70 13.15 -21.77
CA TYR A 134 -20.55 12.56 -21.09
C TYR A 134 -20.34 11.09 -21.45
N LYS A 135 -21.42 10.32 -21.67
CA LYS A 135 -21.34 8.95 -22.18
C LYS A 135 -20.76 8.92 -23.60
N ASP A 136 -21.31 9.76 -24.49
CA ASP A 136 -20.88 9.84 -25.89
C ASP A 136 -19.40 10.22 -26.00
N LYS A 137 -18.91 11.12 -25.13
CA LYS A 137 -17.50 11.51 -25.10
C LYS A 137 -16.59 10.37 -24.64
N VAL A 138 -17.01 9.56 -23.68
CA VAL A 138 -16.22 8.42 -23.22
C VAL A 138 -16.18 7.34 -24.28
N GLU A 139 -17.29 7.06 -24.96
CA GLU A 139 -17.35 6.08 -26.05
C GLU A 139 -16.53 6.50 -27.29
N ASN A 140 -16.52 7.79 -27.65
CA ASN A 140 -15.76 8.29 -28.81
C ASN A 140 -14.24 8.41 -28.57
N HIS A 141 -13.77 8.31 -27.32
CA HIS A 141 -12.36 8.50 -26.96
C HIS A 141 -11.71 7.23 -26.37
N LEU A 142 -12.40 6.09 -26.39
CA LEU A 142 -11.91 4.75 -26.03
C LEU A 142 -11.55 3.97 -27.30
#